data_AF-A0A447I6A2-F1
#
_entry.id   AF-A0A447I6A2-F1
#
_cell.length_a   1.000
_cell.length_b   1.000
_cell.length_c   1.000
_cell.angle_alpha   90.00
_cell.angle_beta   90.00
_cell.angle_gamma   90.00
#
_symmetry.space_group_name_H-M   'P 1'
#
loop_
_entity.id
_entity.type
_entity.pdbx_description
1 polymer ?
#
loop_
_entity_poly.entity_id
_entity_poly.type
_entity_poly.pdbx_seq_one_letter_code
_entity_poly.pdbx_strand_id
1 'polypeptide(L)'
;MKRFVLLLLLFLAQPAAAHEFLLGDLQIIHPAIPATPLDGDTAHIYMALVNNGTEPERLLAIETAYGKAVLERQVTDANGVATQQKMAWIDIPPGETVLLIQGEFRGRVEGLKEPLVEGGELDGAFVFEKRGRFKMFFMIDPIEPIEELPMQASERADTSEATLAIAAALRAELGEDTAIAPLAIVGDVAIAGWTRGDIGARAFLRKRAGSWQVVLWSGPSLLLPATLTSLGVGVQTADQLRKELAAGETALGRDYITRFDAFAGTVPLN
;
A
#
# COMPACT_ATOMS: atom_id res chain seq x y z
N MET A 1 12.62 -21.83 55.05
CA MET A 1 13.51 -21.53 53.90
C MET A 1 12.92 -22.31 52.72
N LYS A 2 12.45 -21.80 51.58
CA LYS A 2 12.85 -20.68 50.72
C LYS A 2 11.59 -20.16 49.98
N ARG A 3 11.44 -18.84 49.79
CA ARG A 3 10.42 -18.24 48.90
C ARG A 3 11.00 -18.20 47.48
N PHE A 4 10.33 -18.84 46.52
CA PHE A 4 10.64 -18.72 45.10
C PHE A 4 10.04 -17.40 44.61
N VAL A 5 10.89 -16.46 44.17
CA VAL A 5 10.47 -15.24 43.47
C VAL A 5 10.46 -15.58 41.99
N LEU A 6 9.27 -15.57 41.38
CA LEU A 6 9.08 -15.71 39.94
C LEU A 6 9.27 -14.33 39.31
N LEU A 7 10.37 -14.11 38.58
CA LEU A 7 10.56 -12.91 37.76
C LEU A 7 9.71 -13.05 36.50
N LEU A 8 8.69 -12.20 36.38
CA LEU A 8 7.90 -12.03 35.16
C LEU A 8 8.64 -11.08 34.22
N LEU A 9 9.29 -11.62 33.19
CA LEU A 9 9.83 -10.84 32.08
C LEU A 9 8.69 -10.42 31.15
N LEU A 10 8.17 -9.21 31.34
CA LEU A 10 7.35 -8.54 30.32
C LEU A 10 8.27 -8.18 29.14
N PHE A 11 8.16 -8.92 28.04
CA PHE A 11 8.60 -8.41 26.75
C PHE A 11 7.68 -7.24 26.38
N LEU A 12 8.20 -6.01 26.44
CA LEU A 12 7.54 -4.88 25.79
C LEU A 12 7.54 -5.18 24.29
N ALA A 13 6.37 -5.46 23.72
CA ALA A 13 6.19 -5.41 22.28
C ALA A 13 6.52 -3.98 21.84
N GLN A 14 7.68 -3.80 21.19
CA GLN A 14 8.00 -2.53 20.57
C GLN A 14 7.04 -2.33 19.39
N PRO A 15 6.42 -1.15 19.22
CA PRO A 15 5.64 -0.87 18.03
C PRO A 15 6.58 -1.01 16.83
N ALA A 16 6.22 -1.88 15.89
CA ALA A 16 6.85 -1.88 14.58
C ALA A 16 6.55 -0.52 13.94
N ALA A 17 7.56 0.32 13.75
CA ALA A 17 7.40 1.59 13.08
C ALA A 17 7.02 1.30 11.61
N ALA A 18 5.76 1.50 11.25
CA ALA A 18 5.44 1.83 9.88
C ALA A 18 6.17 3.15 9.58
N HIS A 19 7.04 3.20 8.56
CA HIS A 19 7.86 4.37 8.25
C HIS A 19 7.00 5.46 7.59
N GLU A 20 6.20 6.10 8.42
CA GLU A 20 5.40 7.28 8.10
C GLU A 20 5.99 8.51 8.77
N PHE A 21 5.94 9.65 8.07
CA PHE A 21 6.30 10.93 8.63
C PHE A 21 5.07 11.83 8.68
N LEU A 22 4.78 12.37 9.87
CA LEU A 22 3.70 13.32 10.10
C LEU A 22 4.26 14.73 10.23
N LEU A 23 3.76 15.64 9.38
CA LEU A 23 4.07 17.07 9.39
C LEU A 23 2.76 17.83 9.61
N GLY A 24 2.22 17.77 10.83
CA GLY A 24 0.86 18.22 11.10
C GLY A 24 -0.15 17.38 10.32
N ASP A 25 -1.00 18.02 9.53
CA ASP A 25 -2.04 17.34 8.75
C ASP A 25 -1.53 16.72 7.43
N LEU A 26 -0.24 16.86 7.13
CA LEU A 26 0.39 16.21 5.97
C LEU A 26 1.10 14.94 6.43
N GLN A 27 0.76 13.82 5.81
CA GLN A 27 1.38 12.52 6.07
C GLN A 27 2.17 12.09 4.83
N ILE A 28 3.39 11.62 5.06
CA ILE A 28 4.24 11.01 4.04
C ILE A 28 4.35 9.53 4.38
N ILE A 29 3.90 8.68 3.48
CA ILE A 29 3.82 7.23 3.72
C ILE A 29 4.82 6.54 2.81
N HIS A 30 5.68 5.72 3.44
CA HIS A 30 6.65 4.83 2.78
C HIS A 30 7.47 5.51 1.68
N PRO A 31 8.25 6.56 2.02
CA PRO A 31 9.19 7.12 1.06
C PRO A 31 10.30 6.12 0.79
N ALA A 32 10.36 5.62 -0.44
CA ALA A 32 11.23 4.52 -0.81
C ALA A 32 11.81 4.66 -2.22
N ILE A 33 12.91 3.95 -2.42
CA ILE A 33 13.66 3.83 -3.66
C ILE A 33 13.92 2.34 -3.88
N PRO A 34 13.72 1.77 -5.08
CA PRO A 34 14.13 0.38 -5.31
C PRO A 34 15.64 0.26 -5.21
N ALA A 35 16.14 -0.88 -4.76
CA ALA A 35 17.53 -1.26 -4.92
C ALA A 35 17.93 -1.09 -6.39
N THR A 36 19.20 -0.84 -6.65
CA THR A 36 19.66 -0.62 -8.03
C THR A 36 20.54 -1.77 -8.50
N PRO A 37 20.50 -2.11 -9.80
CA PRO A 37 21.51 -2.99 -10.39
C PRO A 37 22.93 -2.48 -10.09
N LEU A 38 23.91 -3.39 -10.12
CA LEU A 38 25.31 -3.08 -9.82
C LEU A 38 25.89 -1.97 -10.75
N ASP A 39 25.35 -1.86 -11.95
CA ASP A 39 25.70 -0.88 -12.99
C ASP A 39 24.64 0.24 -13.17
N GLY A 40 23.62 0.30 -12.31
CA GLY A 40 22.57 1.31 -12.36
C GLY A 40 23.02 2.67 -11.82
N ASP A 41 22.83 3.73 -12.61
CA ASP A 41 23.18 5.11 -12.25
C ASP A 41 21.97 5.99 -11.87
N THR A 42 20.77 5.41 -11.95
CA THR A 42 19.49 6.10 -11.83
C THR A 42 18.55 5.29 -10.94
N ALA A 43 17.76 5.96 -10.11
CA ALA A 43 16.68 5.33 -9.35
C ALA A 43 15.42 6.18 -9.30
N HIS A 44 14.28 5.55 -9.02
CA HIS A 44 13.00 6.22 -8.89
C HIS A 44 12.56 6.27 -7.42
N ILE A 45 11.95 7.37 -7.01
CA ILE A 45 11.37 7.57 -5.70
C ILE A 45 9.86 7.34 -5.80
N TYR A 46 9.32 6.55 -4.88
CA TYR A 46 7.89 6.37 -4.70
C TYR A 46 7.47 6.57 -3.25
N MET A 47 6.24 7.04 -3.06
CA MET A 47 5.61 7.32 -1.78
C MET A 47 4.13 7.68 -1.97
N ALA A 48 3.39 7.76 -0.87
CA ALA A 48 2.11 8.48 -0.84
C ALA A 48 2.22 9.75 0.01
N LEU A 49 1.61 10.83 -0.47
CA LEU A 49 1.43 12.09 0.24
C LEU A 49 -0.04 12.29 0.52
N VAL A 50 -0.44 12.26 1.80
CA VAL A 50 -1.83 12.47 2.22
C VAL A 50 -1.94 13.84 2.87
N ASN A 51 -2.78 14.71 2.31
CA ASN A 51 -3.08 16.01 2.92
C ASN A 51 -4.44 15.94 3.62
N ASN A 52 -4.42 15.68 4.92
CA ASN A 52 -5.63 15.68 5.77
C ASN A 52 -6.07 17.08 6.18
N GLY A 53 -5.37 18.13 5.72
CA GLY A 53 -5.69 19.52 6.01
C GLY A 53 -6.73 20.10 5.06
N THR A 54 -7.11 21.36 5.32
CA THR A 54 -8.10 22.11 4.52
C THR A 54 -7.46 23.05 3.50
N GLU A 55 -6.14 23.16 3.48
CA GLU A 55 -5.39 24.00 2.54
C GLU A 55 -4.55 23.17 1.56
N PRO A 56 -4.37 23.63 0.31
CA PRO A 56 -3.45 23.00 -0.62
C PRO A 56 -2.00 23.14 -0.17
N GLU A 57 -1.17 22.16 -0.52
CA GLU A 57 0.29 22.16 -0.35
C GLU A 57 0.96 21.78 -1.67
N ARG A 58 2.26 22.05 -1.81
CA ARG A 58 3.06 21.61 -2.95
C ARG A 58 4.37 21.01 -2.49
N LEU A 59 4.75 19.89 -3.11
CA LEU A 59 6.12 19.37 -3.05
C LEU A 59 6.94 20.02 -4.16
N LEU A 60 7.87 20.92 -3.76
CA LEU A 60 8.70 21.68 -4.69
C LEU A 60 9.97 20.93 -5.09
N ALA A 61 10.53 20.12 -4.19
CA ALA A 61 11.74 19.35 -4.47
C ALA A 61 11.88 18.13 -3.55
N ILE A 62 12.62 17.15 -4.05
CA ILE A 62 13.17 16.05 -3.27
C ILE A 62 14.69 16.14 -3.36
N GLU A 63 15.37 16.23 -2.22
CA GLU A 63 16.82 16.32 -2.10
C GLU A 63 17.40 15.00 -1.59
N THR A 64 18.51 14.57 -2.17
CA THR A 64 19.28 13.38 -1.76
C THR A 64 20.77 13.73 -1.69
N ALA A 65 21.59 12.80 -1.19
CA ALA A 65 23.05 12.92 -1.26
C ALA A 65 23.60 13.05 -2.71
N TYR A 66 22.81 12.63 -3.72
CA TYR A 66 23.16 12.70 -5.15
C TYR A 66 22.62 13.96 -5.84
N GLY A 67 21.92 14.84 -5.11
CA GLY A 67 21.34 16.08 -5.62
C GLY A 67 19.82 16.09 -5.61
N LYS A 68 19.22 17.02 -6.36
CA LYS A 68 17.76 17.16 -6.46
C LYS A 68 17.21 16.12 -7.44
N ALA A 69 16.21 15.36 -7.01
CA ALA A 69 15.50 14.46 -7.91
C ALA A 69 14.69 15.26 -8.94
N VAL A 70 14.58 14.73 -10.15
CA VAL A 70 13.71 15.26 -11.19
C VAL A 70 12.28 14.78 -10.93
N LEU A 71 11.33 15.70 -10.74
CA LEU A 71 9.92 15.37 -10.63
C LEU A 71 9.33 15.21 -12.04
N GLU A 72 8.64 14.10 -12.29
CA GLU A 72 8.08 13.75 -13.60
C GLU A 72 6.65 13.24 -13.44
N ARG A 73 5.81 13.48 -14.46
CA ARG A 73 4.50 12.84 -14.60
C ARG A 73 4.36 12.16 -15.95
N GLN A 74 3.58 11.09 -16.04
CA GLN A 74 3.23 10.49 -17.31
C GLN A 74 2.15 11.31 -18.03
N VAL A 75 2.35 11.55 -19.32
CA VAL A 75 1.40 12.20 -20.22
C VAL A 75 1.25 11.36 -21.47
N THR A 76 0.03 10.96 -21.77
CA THR A 76 -0.30 10.24 -23.00
C THR A 76 -0.76 11.24 -24.06
N ASP A 77 -0.12 11.21 -25.23
CA ASP A 77 -0.53 12.05 -26.36
C ASP A 77 -1.84 11.55 -27.00
N ALA A 78 -2.36 12.31 -27.98
CA ALA A 78 -3.58 11.97 -28.70
C ALA A 78 -3.49 10.64 -29.49
N ASN A 79 -2.27 10.12 -29.70
CA ASN A 79 -2.00 8.88 -30.41
C ASN A 79 -1.83 7.68 -29.45
N GLY A 80 -2.00 7.89 -28.15
CA GLY A 80 -1.82 6.84 -27.14
C GLY A 80 -0.37 6.63 -26.70
N VAL A 81 0.57 7.51 -27.08
CA VAL A 81 1.98 7.40 -26.70
C VAL A 81 2.20 8.05 -25.34
N ALA A 82 2.56 7.24 -24.35
CA ALA A 82 2.94 7.72 -23.03
C ALA A 82 4.36 8.30 -23.03
N THR A 83 4.49 9.54 -22.55
CA THR A 83 5.75 10.26 -22.39
C THR A 83 5.88 10.78 -20.96
N GLN A 84 7.11 11.13 -20.54
CA GLN A 84 7.37 11.68 -19.21
C GLN A 84 7.59 13.19 -19.31
N GLN A 85 6.73 13.95 -18.63
CA GLN A 85 6.83 15.41 -18.57
C GLN A 85 7.48 15.82 -17.25
N LYS A 86 8.53 16.64 -17.32
CA LYS A 86 9.17 17.25 -16.14
C LYS A 86 8.24 18.26 -15.47
N MET A 87 8.19 18.21 -14.15
CA MET A 87 7.36 19.03 -13.29
C MET A 87 8.24 19.97 -12.46
N ALA A 88 7.77 21.20 -12.25
CA ALA A 88 8.42 22.14 -11.32
C ALA A 88 8.03 21.86 -9.85
N TRP A 89 6.86 21.26 -9.63
CA TRP A 89 6.35 20.82 -8.33
C TRP A 89 5.25 19.77 -8.53
N ILE A 90 4.85 19.12 -7.44
CA ILE A 90 3.66 18.27 -7.35
C ILE A 90 2.64 18.97 -6.44
N ASP A 91 1.43 19.23 -6.95
CA ASP A 91 0.33 19.76 -6.16
C ASP A 91 -0.26 18.67 -5.25
N ILE A 92 -0.55 19.01 -3.99
CA ILE A 92 -1.13 18.13 -2.97
C ILE A 92 -2.40 18.80 -2.44
N PRO A 93 -3.55 18.60 -3.11
CA PRO A 93 -4.80 19.26 -2.73
C PRO A 93 -5.28 18.84 -1.33
N PRO A 94 -6.12 19.66 -0.66
CA PRO A 94 -6.67 19.32 0.64
C PRO A 94 -7.63 18.13 0.58
N GLY A 95 -7.56 17.24 1.57
CA GLY A 95 -8.33 16.00 1.64
C GLY A 95 -7.92 14.92 0.66
N GLU A 96 -6.88 15.16 -0.17
CA GLU A 96 -6.47 14.26 -1.24
C GLU A 96 -5.22 13.46 -0.86
N THR A 97 -5.07 12.32 -1.55
CA THR A 97 -3.85 11.52 -1.54
C THR A 97 -3.20 11.59 -2.91
N VAL A 98 -1.94 12.01 -2.96
CA VAL A 98 -1.11 12.02 -4.16
C VAL A 98 -0.13 10.86 -4.11
N LEU A 99 -0.18 10.00 -5.11
CA LEU A 99 0.69 8.85 -5.24
C LEU A 99 1.86 9.17 -6.16
N LEU A 100 3.08 9.01 -5.66
CA LEU A 100 4.27 8.92 -6.48
C LEU A 100 4.54 7.43 -6.67
N ILE A 101 4.02 6.86 -7.75
CA ILE A 101 4.18 5.44 -8.11
C ILE A 101 4.51 5.32 -9.60
N GLN A 102 4.98 4.15 -10.02
CA GLN A 102 5.27 3.89 -11.42
C GLN A 102 4.01 4.12 -12.29
N GLY A 103 4.04 5.17 -13.13
CA GLY A 103 3.02 5.43 -14.15
C GLY A 103 2.22 6.73 -14.00
N GLU A 104 2.21 7.39 -12.84
CA GLU A 104 1.52 8.70 -12.68
C GLU A 104 2.48 9.85 -12.35
N PHE A 105 3.12 9.80 -11.18
CA PHE A 105 4.15 10.76 -10.75
C PHE A 105 5.36 10.00 -10.21
N ARG A 106 6.58 10.51 -10.46
CA ARG A 106 7.81 9.91 -9.90
C ARG A 106 8.86 10.97 -9.62
N GLY A 107 9.71 10.72 -8.62
CA GLY A 107 11.00 11.39 -8.47
C GLY A 107 12.08 10.54 -9.13
N ARG A 108 13.00 11.13 -9.91
CA ARG A 108 14.13 10.41 -10.51
C ARG A 108 15.44 10.95 -9.99
N VAL A 109 16.20 10.11 -9.29
CA VAL A 109 17.56 10.39 -8.82
C VAL A 109 18.52 9.98 -9.93
N GLU A 110 19.44 10.86 -10.29
CA GLU A 110 20.47 10.63 -11.31
C GLU A 110 21.86 10.65 -10.65
N GLY A 111 22.84 10.01 -11.28
CA GLY A 111 24.24 10.09 -10.87
C GLY A 111 24.55 9.31 -9.60
N LEU A 112 23.87 8.18 -9.39
CA LEU A 112 24.23 7.24 -8.34
C LEU A 112 25.66 6.75 -8.58
N LYS A 113 26.49 6.85 -7.54
CA LYS A 113 27.92 6.46 -7.60
C LYS A 113 28.14 5.02 -7.14
N GLU A 114 27.20 4.50 -6.39
CA GLU A 114 27.22 3.19 -5.75
C GLU A 114 25.79 2.63 -5.80
N PRO A 115 25.63 1.30 -5.91
CA PRO A 115 24.31 0.69 -5.93
C PRO A 115 23.60 0.88 -4.59
N LEU A 116 22.30 1.16 -4.65
CA LEU A 116 21.44 1.13 -3.48
C LEU A 116 21.10 -0.32 -3.15
N VAL A 117 21.36 -0.73 -1.92
CA VAL A 117 21.20 -2.12 -1.46
C VAL A 117 19.92 -2.26 -0.66
N GLU A 118 19.14 -3.30 -0.96
CA GLU A 118 17.90 -3.65 -0.24
C GLU A 118 18.09 -3.65 1.28
N GLY A 119 17.08 -3.13 1.98
CA GLY A 119 17.08 -2.99 3.44
C GLY A 119 17.95 -1.83 3.95
N GLY A 120 18.64 -1.13 3.04
CA GLY A 120 19.35 0.10 3.34
C GLY A 120 18.42 1.31 3.46
N GLU A 121 19.03 2.44 3.80
CA GLU A 121 18.38 3.74 3.86
C GLU A 121 19.20 4.77 3.09
N LEU A 122 18.54 5.74 2.45
CA LEU A 122 19.17 6.89 1.84
C LEU A 122 18.66 8.17 2.48
N ASP A 123 19.54 8.94 3.12
CA ASP A 123 19.20 10.25 3.69
C ASP A 123 18.69 11.22 2.61
N GLY A 124 17.66 11.98 2.97
CA GLY A 124 17.01 12.92 2.08
C GLY A 124 16.27 14.07 2.76
N ALA A 125 15.65 14.89 1.94
CA ALA A 125 14.72 15.91 2.41
C ALA A 125 13.64 16.22 1.38
N PHE A 126 12.44 16.52 1.86
CA PHE A 126 11.38 17.13 1.06
C PHE A 126 11.38 18.64 1.27
N VAL A 127 11.12 19.39 0.20
CA VAL A 127 10.92 20.84 0.26
C VAL A 127 9.48 21.13 -0.10
N PHE A 128 8.67 21.48 0.89
CA PHE A 128 7.28 21.88 0.72
C PHE A 128 7.15 23.40 0.61
N GLU A 129 6.16 23.89 -0.13
CA GLU A 129 5.92 25.32 -0.33
C GLU A 129 5.57 26.03 0.98
N LYS A 130 4.64 25.48 1.77
CA LYS A 130 4.21 26.09 3.04
C LYS A 130 4.95 25.55 4.25
N ARG A 131 5.23 24.24 4.27
CA ARG A 131 5.88 23.55 5.41
C ARG A 131 7.41 23.62 5.38
N GLY A 132 7.99 24.12 4.29
CA GLY A 132 9.43 24.27 4.15
C GLY A 132 10.17 22.93 4.06
N ARG A 133 11.44 22.93 4.46
CA ARG A 133 12.34 21.78 4.31
C ARG A 133 12.18 20.78 5.46
N PHE A 134 11.88 19.53 5.14
CA PHE A 134 11.72 18.42 6.06
C PHE A 134 12.77 17.33 5.80
N LYS A 135 13.61 17.03 6.79
CA LYS A 135 14.61 15.96 6.70
C LYS A 135 13.98 14.60 6.97
N MET A 136 14.39 13.59 6.22
CA MET A 136 13.89 12.22 6.32
C MET A 136 14.88 11.25 5.65
N PHE A 137 14.53 9.97 5.56
CA PHE A 137 15.29 8.96 4.83
C PHE A 137 14.37 8.11 3.96
N PHE A 138 14.86 7.70 2.80
CA PHE A 138 14.20 6.75 1.92
C PHE A 138 14.59 5.33 2.30
N MET A 139 13.63 4.41 2.35
CA MET A 139 13.91 2.98 2.43
C MET A 139 14.40 2.48 1.07
N ILE A 140 15.36 1.55 1.08
CA ILE A 140 15.76 0.83 -0.13
C ILE A 140 15.03 -0.50 -0.18
N ASP A 141 14.03 -0.61 -1.05
CA ASP A 141 13.21 -1.81 -1.23
C ASP A 141 13.83 -2.76 -2.27
N PRO A 142 13.42 -4.03 -2.37
CA PRO A 142 13.92 -4.95 -3.39
C PRO A 142 13.62 -4.48 -4.84
N ILE A 143 14.47 -4.90 -5.79
CA ILE A 143 14.20 -4.77 -7.24
C ILE A 143 13.11 -5.77 -7.63
N GLU A 144 11.94 -5.32 -8.08
CA GLU A 144 10.96 -6.21 -8.71
C GLU A 144 11.46 -6.65 -10.11
N PRO A 145 11.47 -7.96 -10.45
CA PRO A 145 11.78 -8.42 -11.80
C PRO A 145 10.65 -8.08 -12.79
N ILE A 146 11.02 -7.66 -14.01
CA ILE A 146 10.07 -7.48 -15.12
C ILE A 146 9.76 -8.86 -15.72
N GLU A 147 8.51 -9.30 -15.68
CA GLU A 147 8.04 -10.44 -16.48
C GLU A 147 6.75 -10.06 -17.25
N GLU A 148 6.78 -10.26 -18.57
CA GLU A 148 5.68 -10.02 -19.51
C GLU A 148 4.62 -11.13 -19.42
N LEU A 149 3.33 -10.78 -19.32
CA LEU A 149 2.24 -11.76 -19.26
C LEU A 149 1.70 -12.16 -20.64
N PRO A 150 1.40 -13.46 -20.86
CA PRO A 150 0.27 -13.87 -21.68
C PRO A 150 -0.83 -14.54 -20.83
N MET A 151 -2.07 -14.02 -20.95
CA MET A 151 -3.29 -14.67 -20.43
C MET A 151 -3.62 -15.97 -21.18
N GLN A 152 -3.94 -17.07 -20.49
CA GLN A 152 -4.84 -18.12 -21.02
C GLN A 152 -5.70 -18.82 -19.95
N ALA A 153 -7.02 -18.70 -20.13
CA ALA A 153 -8.13 -19.66 -19.98
C ALA A 153 -8.26 -20.67 -18.81
N SER A 154 -7.27 -20.88 -17.94
CA SER A 154 -7.32 -21.85 -16.84
C SER A 154 -8.02 -21.35 -15.57
N GLU A 155 -8.23 -20.04 -15.42
CA GLU A 155 -8.62 -19.44 -14.13
C GLU A 155 -10.11 -19.62 -13.74
N ARG A 156 -11.04 -19.85 -14.67
CA ARG A 156 -12.48 -19.84 -14.35
C ARG A 156 -12.97 -20.98 -13.44
N ALA A 157 -12.30 -22.13 -13.41
CA ALA A 157 -12.67 -23.24 -12.52
C ALA A 157 -12.08 -23.08 -11.10
N ASP A 158 -10.88 -22.50 -11.02
CA ASP A 158 -10.13 -22.29 -9.77
C ASP A 158 -10.79 -21.19 -8.89
N THR A 159 -11.41 -20.18 -9.51
CA THR A 159 -12.09 -19.09 -8.80
C THR A 159 -13.31 -19.56 -7.99
N SER A 160 -14.08 -20.56 -8.47
CA SER A 160 -15.31 -21.02 -7.80
C SER A 160 -14.99 -21.80 -6.51
N GLU A 161 -14.00 -22.68 -6.56
CA GLU A 161 -13.53 -23.41 -5.39
C GLU A 161 -12.86 -22.48 -4.37
N ALA A 162 -12.01 -21.54 -4.83
CA ALA A 162 -11.41 -20.53 -3.98
C ALA A 162 -12.47 -19.65 -3.29
N THR A 163 -13.51 -19.25 -4.01
CA THR A 163 -14.62 -18.45 -3.46
C THR A 163 -15.32 -19.18 -2.31
N LEU A 164 -15.62 -20.47 -2.48
CA LEU A 164 -16.26 -21.28 -1.44
C LEU A 164 -15.34 -21.46 -0.22
N ALA A 165 -14.06 -21.71 -0.45
CA ALA A 165 -13.08 -21.89 0.61
C ALA A 165 -12.84 -20.59 1.42
N ILE A 166 -12.76 -19.44 0.75
CA ILE A 166 -12.66 -18.12 1.40
C ILE A 166 -13.91 -17.83 2.21
N ALA A 167 -15.10 -18.09 1.64
CA ALA A 167 -16.35 -17.88 2.35
C ALA A 167 -16.46 -18.76 3.60
N ALA A 168 -16.00 -20.01 3.53
CA ALA A 168 -15.94 -20.91 4.68
C ALA A 168 -14.95 -20.41 5.76
N ALA A 169 -13.76 -19.95 5.36
CA ALA A 169 -12.78 -19.39 6.30
C ALA A 169 -13.33 -18.15 7.03
N LEU A 170 -14.04 -17.27 6.33
CA LEU A 170 -14.66 -16.09 6.92
C LEU A 170 -15.81 -16.45 7.89
N ARG A 171 -16.66 -17.42 7.52
CA ARG A 171 -17.76 -17.87 8.40
C ARG A 171 -17.27 -18.62 9.63
N ALA A 172 -16.15 -19.32 9.55
CA ALA A 172 -15.52 -19.95 10.71
C ALA A 172 -15.13 -18.90 11.78
N GLU A 173 -14.67 -17.72 11.36
CA GLU A 173 -14.32 -16.62 12.27
C GLU A 173 -15.51 -15.77 12.70
N LEU A 174 -16.47 -15.52 11.80
CA LEU A 174 -17.50 -14.50 11.98
C LEU A 174 -18.90 -15.06 12.29
N GLY A 175 -19.13 -16.36 12.03
CA GLY A 175 -20.42 -17.03 12.12
C GLY A 175 -21.10 -17.28 10.76
N GLU A 176 -21.92 -18.32 10.69
CA GLU A 176 -22.63 -18.77 9.47
C GLU A 176 -23.58 -17.73 8.86
N ASP A 177 -24.11 -16.82 9.69
CA ASP A 177 -25.02 -15.74 9.30
C ASP A 177 -24.32 -14.57 8.59
N THR A 178 -23.00 -14.62 8.44
CA THR A 178 -22.20 -13.56 7.80
C THR A 178 -22.44 -13.51 6.29
N ALA A 179 -22.83 -12.33 5.81
CA ALA A 179 -22.89 -12.03 4.38
C ALA A 179 -21.51 -11.62 3.88
N ILE A 180 -21.04 -12.24 2.79
CA ILE A 180 -19.70 -12.05 2.23
C ILE A 180 -19.85 -11.54 0.81
N ALA A 181 -19.59 -10.25 0.63
CA ALA A 181 -19.52 -9.55 -0.64
C ALA A 181 -18.99 -8.13 -0.38
N PRO A 182 -18.20 -7.55 -1.31
CA PRO A 182 -17.69 -8.17 -2.53
C PRO A 182 -16.43 -9.00 -2.25
N LEU A 183 -16.02 -9.84 -3.20
CA LEU A 183 -14.82 -10.68 -3.08
C LEU A 183 -13.92 -10.47 -4.29
N ALA A 184 -12.65 -10.13 -4.04
CA ALA A 184 -11.59 -10.04 -5.03
C ALA A 184 -10.51 -11.09 -4.69
N ILE A 185 -10.05 -11.83 -5.70
CA ILE A 185 -9.08 -12.94 -5.53
C ILE A 185 -8.02 -12.80 -6.60
N VAL A 186 -6.75 -12.70 -6.19
CA VAL A 186 -5.62 -12.64 -7.12
C VAL A 186 -4.52 -13.56 -6.61
N GLY A 187 -4.33 -14.69 -7.30
CA GLY A 187 -3.40 -15.74 -6.86
C GLY A 187 -3.72 -16.25 -5.46
N ASP A 188 -2.74 -16.18 -4.55
CA ASP A 188 -2.83 -16.69 -3.18
C ASP A 188 -3.32 -15.64 -2.16
N VAL A 189 -3.88 -14.52 -2.60
CA VAL A 189 -4.42 -13.48 -1.72
C VAL A 189 -5.82 -13.04 -2.13
N ALA A 190 -6.61 -12.58 -1.17
CA ALA A 190 -7.96 -12.11 -1.41
C ALA A 190 -8.34 -10.96 -0.47
N ILE A 191 -9.25 -10.10 -0.94
CA ILE A 191 -9.95 -9.11 -0.10
C ILE A 191 -11.44 -9.40 -0.18
N ALA A 192 -12.09 -9.48 0.98
CA ALA A 192 -13.53 -9.74 1.06
C ALA A 192 -14.21 -8.70 1.96
N GLY A 193 -15.26 -8.04 1.45
CA GLY A 193 -16.21 -7.33 2.29
C GLY A 193 -17.10 -8.33 3.02
N TRP A 194 -17.39 -8.06 4.28
CA TRP A 194 -18.35 -8.83 5.06
C TRP A 194 -19.27 -7.92 5.86
N THR A 195 -20.50 -8.38 6.06
CA THR A 195 -21.48 -7.71 6.94
C THR A 195 -22.16 -8.71 7.84
N ARG A 196 -22.42 -8.30 9.08
CA ARG A 196 -23.20 -9.04 10.07
C ARG A 196 -24.04 -8.06 10.88
N GLY A 197 -25.36 -8.11 10.69
CA GLY A 197 -26.26 -7.07 11.19
C GLY A 197 -25.85 -5.70 10.64
N ASP A 198 -25.61 -4.75 11.54
CA ASP A 198 -25.23 -3.37 11.21
C ASP A 198 -23.72 -3.15 11.10
N ILE A 199 -22.91 -4.18 11.38
CA ILE A 199 -21.45 -4.10 11.34
C ILE A 199 -20.96 -4.62 9.99
N GLY A 200 -20.00 -3.93 9.39
CA GLY A 200 -19.28 -4.42 8.22
C GLY A 200 -17.82 -4.01 8.24
N ALA A 201 -16.97 -4.80 7.59
CA ALA A 201 -15.55 -4.50 7.40
C ALA A 201 -15.02 -5.18 6.14
N ARG A 202 -13.73 -5.02 5.88
CA ARG A 202 -12.99 -5.73 4.85
C ARG A 202 -11.99 -6.68 5.50
N ALA A 203 -11.86 -7.86 4.93
CA ALA A 203 -10.96 -8.90 5.37
C ALA A 203 -9.82 -9.06 4.36
N PHE A 204 -8.59 -9.15 4.83
CA PHE A 204 -7.49 -9.64 4.02
C PHE A 204 -7.27 -11.13 4.30
N LEU A 205 -7.16 -11.94 3.24
CA LEU A 205 -6.92 -13.36 3.33
C LEU A 205 -5.69 -13.78 2.53
N ARG A 206 -5.02 -14.83 2.99
CA ARG A 206 -3.91 -15.46 2.29
C ARG A 206 -4.06 -16.98 2.27
N LYS A 207 -3.76 -17.60 1.14
CA LYS A 207 -3.62 -19.04 1.00
C LYS A 207 -2.26 -19.48 1.55
N ARG A 208 -2.26 -20.39 2.52
CA ARG A 208 -1.06 -21.01 3.09
C ARG A 208 -1.23 -22.51 3.11
N ALA A 209 -0.25 -23.25 2.59
CA ALA A 209 -0.29 -24.72 2.49
C ALA A 209 -1.60 -25.27 1.90
N GLY A 210 -2.18 -24.56 0.92
CA GLY A 210 -3.44 -24.95 0.26
C GLY A 210 -4.73 -24.49 0.96
N SER A 211 -4.66 -23.90 2.15
CA SER A 211 -5.84 -23.42 2.90
C SER A 211 -5.87 -21.90 2.99
N TRP A 212 -7.05 -21.32 2.81
CA TRP A 212 -7.27 -19.88 3.01
C TRP A 212 -7.36 -19.55 4.49
N GLN A 213 -6.65 -18.50 4.90
CA GLN A 213 -6.64 -18.00 6.27
C GLN A 213 -6.96 -16.52 6.25
N VAL A 214 -7.81 -16.09 7.20
CA VAL A 214 -8.01 -14.66 7.44
C VAL A 214 -6.80 -14.12 8.19
N VAL A 215 -6.22 -13.06 7.68
CA VAL A 215 -5.02 -12.43 8.25
C VAL A 215 -5.41 -11.23 9.11
N LEU A 216 -6.33 -10.40 8.63
CA LEU A 216 -6.80 -9.23 9.38
C LEU A 216 -8.17 -8.74 8.90
N TRP A 217 -8.80 -7.94 9.76
CA TRP A 217 -9.95 -7.10 9.48
C TRP A 217 -9.54 -5.64 9.43
N SER A 218 -10.12 -4.86 8.53
CA SER A 218 -9.91 -3.41 8.50
C SER A 218 -11.06 -2.66 7.85
N GLY A 219 -11.10 -1.36 8.11
CA GLY A 219 -11.95 -0.41 7.38
C GLY A 219 -11.30 0.08 6.08
N PRO A 220 -11.26 1.39 5.82
CA PRO A 220 -10.77 1.93 4.55
C PRO A 220 -9.25 1.72 4.37
N SER A 221 -8.51 1.58 5.47
CA SER A 221 -7.05 1.44 5.42
C SER A 221 -6.57 0.19 4.68
N LEU A 222 -7.35 -0.90 4.62
CA LEU A 222 -6.96 -2.09 3.88
C LEU A 222 -6.91 -1.86 2.36
N LEU A 223 -7.64 -0.86 1.85
CA LEU A 223 -7.63 -0.52 0.44
C LEU A 223 -6.55 0.49 0.07
N LEU A 224 -5.73 0.90 1.02
CA LEU A 224 -4.54 1.66 0.71
C LEU A 224 -3.52 0.70 0.09
N PRO A 225 -2.92 1.05 -1.07
CA PRO A 225 -1.93 0.18 -1.71
C PRO A 225 -0.76 -0.12 -0.76
N ALA A 226 -0.33 0.86 0.04
CA ALA A 226 0.70 0.69 1.07
C ALA A 226 0.35 -0.38 2.12
N THR A 227 -0.91 -0.50 2.52
CA THR A 227 -1.34 -1.54 3.47
C THR A 227 -1.19 -2.92 2.86
N LEU A 228 -1.62 -3.11 1.61
CA LEU A 228 -1.49 -4.39 0.91
C LEU A 228 -0.02 -4.76 0.69
N THR A 229 0.81 -3.80 0.31
CA THR A 229 2.25 -4.00 0.18
C THR A 229 2.90 -4.36 1.53
N SER A 230 2.50 -3.73 2.64
CA SER A 230 2.99 -4.09 3.98
C SER A 230 2.63 -5.52 4.40
N LEU A 231 1.56 -6.07 3.83
CA LEU A 231 1.15 -7.46 4.03
C LEU A 231 1.94 -8.43 3.14
N GLY A 232 2.86 -7.92 2.31
CA GLY A 232 3.63 -8.69 1.34
C GLY A 232 2.84 -9.03 0.07
N VAL A 233 1.89 -8.16 -0.31
CA VAL A 233 1.20 -8.25 -1.61
C VAL A 233 1.96 -7.39 -2.62
N GLY A 234 2.36 -7.96 -3.75
CA GLY A 234 3.01 -7.20 -4.83
C GLY A 234 2.10 -6.12 -5.39
N VAL A 235 2.68 -5.03 -5.91
CA VAL A 235 1.93 -3.82 -6.32
C VAL A 235 0.84 -4.14 -7.36
N GLN A 236 1.15 -4.95 -8.37
CA GLN A 236 0.19 -5.34 -9.40
C GLN A 236 -0.98 -6.15 -8.81
N THR A 237 -0.67 -7.09 -7.92
CA THR A 237 -1.68 -7.88 -7.21
C THR A 237 -2.54 -6.98 -6.32
N ALA A 238 -1.93 -6.01 -5.64
CA ALA A 238 -2.64 -5.05 -4.81
C ALA A 238 -3.57 -4.15 -5.63
N ASP A 239 -3.12 -3.63 -6.77
CA ASP A 239 -3.93 -2.81 -7.66
C ASP A 239 -5.08 -3.59 -8.29
N GLN A 240 -4.83 -4.84 -8.69
CA GLN A 240 -5.88 -5.71 -9.22
C GLN A 240 -6.93 -6.01 -8.15
N LEU A 241 -6.51 -6.40 -6.93
CA LEU A 241 -7.42 -6.62 -5.80
C LEU A 241 -8.27 -5.38 -5.50
N ARG A 242 -7.66 -4.20 -5.45
CA ARG A 242 -8.36 -2.94 -5.19
C ARG A 242 -9.36 -2.60 -6.28
N LYS A 243 -8.98 -2.76 -7.55
CA LYS A 243 -9.85 -2.47 -8.69
C LYS A 243 -11.06 -3.40 -8.72
N GLU A 244 -10.85 -4.71 -8.54
CA GLU A 244 -11.93 -5.69 -8.48
C GLU A 244 -12.86 -5.44 -7.30
N LEU A 245 -12.30 -5.17 -6.12
CA LEU A 245 -13.09 -4.90 -4.94
C LEU A 245 -13.90 -3.60 -5.08
N ALA A 246 -13.29 -2.52 -5.58
CA ALA A 246 -13.98 -1.25 -5.79
C ALA A 246 -15.14 -1.38 -6.78
N ALA A 247 -14.98 -2.18 -7.84
CA ALA A 247 -16.05 -2.49 -8.77
C ALA A 247 -17.19 -3.26 -8.07
N GLY A 248 -16.86 -4.24 -7.24
CA GLY A 248 -17.84 -4.98 -6.44
C GLY A 248 -18.57 -4.11 -5.41
N GLU A 249 -17.85 -3.21 -4.73
CA GLU A 249 -18.42 -2.29 -3.74
C GLU A 249 -19.37 -1.29 -4.39
N THR A 250 -19.00 -0.78 -5.55
CA THR A 250 -19.85 0.10 -6.36
C THR A 250 -21.16 -0.62 -6.74
N ALA A 251 -21.08 -1.91 -7.10
CA ALA A 251 -22.27 -2.70 -7.45
C ALA A 251 -23.19 -2.97 -6.24
N LEU A 252 -22.65 -3.07 -5.02
CA LEU A 252 -23.43 -3.22 -3.79
C LEU A 252 -24.08 -1.91 -3.32
N GLY A 253 -23.47 -0.77 -3.66
CA GLY A 253 -24.00 0.56 -3.38
C GLY A 253 -23.42 1.21 -2.12
N ARG A 254 -23.67 2.53 -2.01
CA ARG A 254 -23.03 3.41 -1.01
C ARG A 254 -23.27 3.01 0.45
N ASP A 255 -24.41 2.40 0.75
CA ASP A 255 -24.74 1.97 2.11
C ASP A 255 -23.84 0.84 2.59
N TYR A 256 -23.33 -0.01 1.69
CA TYR A 256 -22.36 -1.06 2.03
C TYR A 256 -20.97 -0.45 2.22
N ILE A 257 -20.54 0.44 1.33
CA ILE A 257 -19.25 1.16 1.45
C ILE A 257 -19.17 1.89 2.79
N THR A 258 -20.22 2.64 3.14
CA THR A 258 -20.28 3.39 4.41
C THR A 258 -20.17 2.46 5.62
N ARG A 259 -20.79 1.28 5.55
CA ARG A 259 -20.71 0.27 6.61
C ARG A 259 -19.30 -0.32 6.72
N PHE A 260 -18.63 -0.62 5.60
CA PHE A 260 -17.25 -1.09 5.61
C PHE A 260 -16.28 -0.04 6.15
N ASP A 261 -16.46 1.22 5.76
CA ASP A 261 -15.58 2.32 6.17
C ASP A 261 -15.77 2.72 7.64
N ALA A 262 -16.92 2.39 8.24
CA ALA A 262 -17.18 2.60 9.66
C ALA A 262 -16.38 1.69 10.59
N PHE A 263 -15.74 0.63 10.06
CA PHE A 263 -14.88 -0.23 10.86
C PHE A 263 -13.60 0.52 11.28
N ALA A 264 -13.48 0.75 12.59
CA ALA A 264 -12.37 1.53 13.15
C ALA A 264 -11.09 0.69 13.27
N GLY A 265 -10.05 1.11 12.55
CA GLY A 265 -8.71 0.54 12.67
C GLY A 265 -8.55 -0.82 12.01
N THR A 266 -7.52 -1.54 12.45
CA THR A 266 -7.12 -2.84 11.90
C THR A 266 -6.96 -3.85 13.03
N VAL A 267 -7.57 -5.03 12.86
CA VAL A 267 -7.53 -6.12 13.84
C VAL A 267 -6.89 -7.35 13.17
N PRO A 268 -5.62 -7.68 13.50
CA PRO A 268 -4.99 -8.90 13.00
C PRO A 268 -5.58 -10.15 13.68
N LEU A 269 -5.60 -11.27 12.96
CA LEU A 269 -5.85 -12.60 13.53
C LEU A 269 -4.52 -13.36 13.63
N ASN A 270 -4.33 -14.02 14.76
CA ASN A 270 -3.15 -14.85 15.04
C ASN A 270 -3.30 -16.25 14.47
#